data_AF-A0A9D6F017-F1
#
_entry.id   AF-A0A9D6F017-F1
#
_cell.length_a   1.000
_cell.length_b   1.000
_cell.length_c   1.000
_cell.angle_alpha   90.00
_cell.angle_beta   90.00
_cell.angle_gamma   90.00
#
_symmetry.space_group_name_H-M   'P 1'
#
loop_
_entity.id
_entity.type
_entity.pdbx_description
1 polymer ?
#
loop_
_entity_poly.entity_id
_entity_poly.type
_entity_poly.pdbx_seq_one_letter_code
_entity_poly.pdbx_strand_id
1 'polypeptide(L)'
;MNRPRRLLVEVLEERLAPAVTAADDFYSAPAGAGFTASTVLANDLGSPLTVSAVNGNAAAIGQPFTLPGGSTVTINADGTFLFNANPSAPVAEDFTYTATDLIDSAIATVHITYGDPPPPSTPPTTTDPYYADYLGAVAQADQAYLSSINLSAMSRQSVEDAASASVHSPLNQAKIEYESRMAVAESVFETVDQAALLAYQGLLQQADTSMGNAVAAAQVALADAIGVALADLNQALATTTQAYNQAVQAADSVYQAAVLPFQTARDSTYAFALLHPDDTNAQTAWLQAEQDLAAEIAIATALRDTAIADAAAIRQGDEQQANQTFDTAVNAASQVFEDAAYVAQLDRQTTLESAWTNYVATTDSAFLAKFQAQDTAWSDYQDALAAVDAQLDVADSNSKAQWDTDVDAAANVWLAAERTAWDVYTGALAQQPAAPAPQARRVDLPQVTDDPAKYYFTSRGQNNNPLPPGGEYDGRGYSKARDRRNAAPAEREFGTGGPDSG
;
A
#
# COMPACT_ATOMS: atom_id res chain seq x y z
N MET A 1 10.25 7.95 -4.46
CA MET A 1 11.51 8.57 -3.98
C MET A 1 11.59 8.33 -2.48
N ASN A 2 12.67 7.70 -2.03
CA ASN A 2 12.83 7.13 -0.70
C ASN A 2 13.98 7.86 0.02
N ARG A 3 13.78 8.14 1.33
CA ARG A 3 14.64 8.77 2.37
C ARG A 3 14.43 10.28 2.64
N PRO A 4 14.42 10.75 3.91
CA PRO A 4 14.69 10.05 5.18
C PRO A 4 13.54 10.21 6.21
N ARG A 5 12.55 9.32 6.22
CA ARG A 5 11.56 9.21 7.32
C ARG A 5 12.03 8.28 8.46
N ARG A 6 13.13 7.55 8.23
CA ARG A 6 13.65 6.48 9.09
C ARG A 6 14.58 6.96 10.22
N LEU A 7 15.25 8.10 10.03
CA LEU A 7 16.25 8.62 10.98
C LEU A 7 15.67 9.18 12.29
N LEU A 8 14.42 9.67 12.29
CA LEU A 8 13.79 10.16 13.52
C LEU A 8 13.26 9.01 14.40
N VAL A 9 12.81 7.91 13.77
CA VAL A 9 12.24 6.74 14.45
C VAL A 9 13.34 5.88 15.08
N GLU A 10 14.48 5.71 14.41
CA GLU A 10 15.63 4.94 14.90
C GLU A 10 16.19 5.56 16.20
N VAL A 11 16.25 6.90 16.27
CA VAL A 11 16.68 7.66 17.46
C VAL A 11 15.67 7.56 18.62
N LEU A 12 14.40 7.22 18.37
CA LEU A 12 13.37 7.11 19.40
C LEU A 12 13.19 5.67 19.92
N GLU A 13 13.39 4.65 19.06
CA GLU A 13 13.35 3.24 19.46
C GLU A 13 14.64 2.82 20.20
N GLU A 14 15.79 3.38 19.85
CA GLU A 14 17.09 3.16 20.53
C GLU A 14 17.12 3.77 21.95
N ARG A 15 16.17 4.65 22.30
CA ARG A 15 15.99 5.26 23.63
C ARG A 15 15.26 4.37 24.65
N LEU A 16 14.85 3.15 24.27
CA LEU A 16 13.92 2.32 25.07
C LEU A 16 14.56 1.11 25.78
N ALA A 17 15.85 0.83 25.59
CA ALA A 17 16.60 -0.06 26.46
C ALA A 17 17.42 0.79 27.44
N PRO A 18 17.26 0.67 28.77
CA PRO A 18 18.15 1.35 29.69
C PRO A 18 19.55 0.74 29.50
N ALA A 19 20.50 1.53 28.98
CA ALA A 19 21.88 1.09 28.87
C ALA A 19 22.38 0.65 30.24
N VAL A 20 23.07 -0.50 30.30
CA VAL A 20 23.70 -0.95 31.55
C VAL A 20 24.60 0.16 32.07
N THR A 21 24.37 0.56 33.32
CA THR A 21 25.20 1.56 34.01
C THR A 21 25.77 0.93 35.25
N ALA A 22 27.09 0.92 35.32
CA ALA A 22 27.84 0.46 36.48
C ALA A 22 28.33 1.70 37.24
N ALA A 23 28.06 1.78 38.53
CA ALA A 23 28.48 2.88 39.39
C ALA A 23 29.60 2.44 40.32
N ASP A 24 30.58 3.31 40.56
CA ASP A 24 31.69 3.01 41.45
C ASP A 24 31.21 2.66 42.87
N ASP A 25 31.84 1.64 43.45
CA ASP A 25 31.55 1.15 44.79
C ASP A 25 32.61 1.60 45.79
N PHE A 26 32.21 1.83 47.03
CA PHE A 26 33.12 2.28 48.09
C PHE A 26 32.96 1.41 49.34
N TYR A 27 34.07 0.80 49.78
CA TYR A 27 34.10 -0.03 50.99
C TYR A 27 35.24 0.39 51.93
N SER A 28 35.02 0.20 53.23
CA SER A 28 36.02 0.47 54.26
C SER A 28 36.12 -0.67 55.28
N ALA A 29 37.33 -1.03 55.70
CA ALA A 29 37.56 -2.08 56.71
C ALA A 29 38.72 -1.75 57.68
N PRO A 30 38.71 -2.28 58.93
CA PRO A 30 39.85 -2.18 59.85
C PRO A 30 41.11 -2.89 59.31
N ALA A 31 42.30 -2.45 59.76
CA ALA A 31 43.56 -3.05 59.33
C ALA A 31 43.62 -4.57 59.60
N GLY A 32 43.99 -5.34 58.57
CA GLY A 32 44.13 -6.80 58.66
C GLY A 32 42.80 -7.59 58.76
N ALA A 33 41.65 -6.92 58.67
CA ALA A 33 40.33 -7.57 58.68
C ALA A 33 39.81 -7.78 57.24
N GLY A 34 39.36 -8.99 56.93
CA GLY A 34 38.58 -9.27 55.72
C GLY A 34 37.09 -9.00 55.94
N PHE A 35 36.34 -8.83 54.84
CA PHE A 35 34.89 -8.68 54.87
C PHE A 35 34.23 -9.34 53.66
N THR A 36 32.94 -9.65 53.79
CA THR A 36 32.08 -10.08 52.68
C THR A 36 31.10 -8.96 52.39
N ALA A 37 31.10 -8.44 51.16
CA ALA A 37 30.10 -7.49 50.70
C ALA A 37 28.88 -8.22 50.12
N SER A 38 27.70 -7.64 50.33
CA SER A 38 26.45 -8.22 49.86
C SER A 38 26.31 -8.20 48.34
N THR A 39 26.72 -7.13 47.65
CA THR A 39 26.92 -7.10 46.19
C THR A 39 27.53 -5.76 45.75
N VAL A 40 28.28 -5.74 44.64
CA VAL A 40 28.67 -4.51 43.91
C VAL A 40 27.57 -4.01 42.97
N LEU A 41 26.58 -4.86 42.65
CA LEU A 41 25.51 -4.51 41.71
C LEU A 41 24.38 -3.68 42.35
N ALA A 42 24.53 -3.27 43.62
CA ALA A 42 23.43 -2.68 44.41
C ALA A 42 23.08 -1.26 43.95
N ASN A 43 24.07 -0.55 43.40
CA ASN A 43 24.00 0.80 42.87
C ASN A 43 24.04 0.83 41.33
N ASP A 44 23.96 -0.34 40.68
CA ASP A 44 23.98 -0.50 39.23
C ASP A 44 22.57 -0.57 38.63
N LEU A 45 22.46 -0.23 37.34
CA LEU A 45 21.22 -0.21 36.59
C LEU A 45 21.27 -1.12 35.36
N GLY A 46 20.21 -1.91 35.21
CA GLY A 46 20.02 -2.98 34.22
C GLY A 46 19.19 -4.11 34.84
N SER A 47 18.55 -4.96 34.04
CA SER A 47 17.82 -6.11 34.60
C SER A 47 17.63 -7.25 33.58
N PRO A 48 18.04 -8.49 33.90
CA PRO A 48 18.84 -8.89 35.08
C PRO A 48 20.30 -8.45 34.96
N LEU A 49 20.94 -8.01 36.04
CA LEU A 49 22.38 -7.70 36.05
C LEU A 49 23.23 -8.85 36.59
N THR A 50 24.40 -9.03 35.98
CA THR A 50 25.46 -9.91 36.46
C THR A 50 26.83 -9.27 36.26
N VAL A 51 27.81 -9.67 37.08
CA VAL A 51 29.22 -9.35 36.85
C VAL A 51 29.80 -10.35 35.84
N SER A 52 30.27 -9.85 34.70
CA SER A 52 30.80 -10.65 33.60
C SER A 52 32.32 -10.70 33.52
N ALA A 53 33.02 -9.72 34.08
CA ALA A 53 34.47 -9.66 34.12
C ALA A 53 34.98 -8.82 35.28
N VAL A 54 36.24 -9.06 35.66
CA VAL A 54 36.96 -8.29 36.68
C VAL A 54 38.32 -7.92 36.13
N ASN A 55 38.71 -6.65 36.23
CA ASN A 55 39.92 -6.12 35.60
C ASN A 55 40.03 -6.53 34.11
N GLY A 56 38.90 -6.60 33.42
CA GLY A 56 38.80 -7.01 32.01
C GLY A 56 38.96 -8.52 31.74
N ASN A 57 39.04 -9.37 32.78
CA ASN A 57 39.18 -10.82 32.63
C ASN A 57 37.94 -11.58 33.14
N ALA A 58 37.19 -12.19 32.23
CA ALA A 58 36.02 -13.00 32.58
C ALA A 58 36.36 -14.29 33.35
N ALA A 59 37.57 -14.85 33.16
CA ALA A 59 38.00 -16.06 33.87
C ALA A 59 38.34 -15.81 35.35
N ALA A 60 38.37 -14.55 35.79
CA ALA A 60 38.61 -14.17 37.18
C ALA A 60 37.35 -14.26 38.06
N ILE A 61 36.16 -14.38 37.47
CA ILE A 61 34.92 -14.53 38.23
C ILE A 61 34.93 -15.84 39.03
N GLY A 62 34.64 -15.73 40.33
CA GLY A 62 34.65 -16.85 41.28
C GLY A 62 36.06 -17.37 41.62
N GLN A 63 37.13 -16.74 41.12
CA GLN A 63 38.52 -17.08 41.45
C GLN A 63 39.17 -15.96 42.27
N PRO A 64 40.05 -16.30 43.23
CA PRO A 64 40.79 -15.28 43.97
C PRO A 64 41.83 -14.60 43.08
N PHE A 65 41.88 -13.28 43.12
CA PHE A 65 42.94 -12.48 42.49
C PHE A 65 43.60 -11.55 43.51
N THR A 66 44.87 -11.22 43.27
CA THR A 66 45.69 -10.40 44.16
C THR A 66 45.71 -8.95 43.68
N LEU A 67 45.41 -8.02 44.58
CA LEU A 67 45.50 -6.58 44.35
C LEU A 67 46.95 -6.09 44.52
N PRO A 68 47.30 -4.88 44.03
CA PRO A 68 48.68 -4.37 44.07
C PRO A 68 49.32 -4.30 45.47
N GLY A 69 48.52 -4.07 46.52
CA GLY A 69 48.93 -4.07 47.93
C GLY A 69 48.98 -5.45 48.57
N GLY A 70 48.68 -6.51 47.82
CA GLY A 70 48.80 -7.90 48.25
C GLY A 70 47.55 -8.48 48.92
N SER A 71 46.45 -7.71 49.04
CA SER A 71 45.16 -8.24 49.45
C SER A 71 44.59 -9.18 48.39
N THR A 72 43.68 -10.06 48.78
CA THR A 72 43.02 -10.99 47.84
C THR A 72 41.51 -10.76 47.79
N VAL A 73 40.96 -10.76 46.57
CA VAL A 73 39.52 -10.58 46.32
C VAL A 73 38.99 -11.77 45.52
N THR A 74 37.80 -12.25 45.89
CA THR A 74 37.00 -13.17 45.08
C THR A 74 35.61 -12.58 44.89
N ILE A 75 35.22 -12.32 43.66
CA ILE A 75 33.89 -11.78 43.30
C ILE A 75 33.14 -12.77 42.42
N ASN A 76 31.86 -12.94 42.70
CA ASN A 76 30.97 -13.86 42.00
C ASN A 76 30.13 -13.13 40.96
N ALA A 77 29.50 -13.88 40.06
CA ALA A 77 28.66 -13.33 39.00
C ALA A 77 27.41 -12.59 39.52
N ASP A 78 26.96 -12.89 40.75
CA ASP A 78 25.86 -12.20 41.42
C ASP A 78 26.29 -10.88 42.10
N GLY A 79 27.56 -10.50 41.93
CA GLY A 79 28.16 -9.28 42.47
C GLY A 79 28.60 -9.38 43.93
N THR A 80 28.29 -10.48 44.65
CA THR A 80 28.85 -10.71 45.98
C THR A 80 30.37 -10.83 45.89
N PHE A 81 31.10 -10.26 46.85
CA PHE A 81 32.56 -10.47 46.90
C PHE A 81 33.09 -10.60 48.32
N LEU A 82 34.19 -11.35 48.41
CA LEU A 82 35.00 -11.56 49.61
C LEU A 82 36.32 -10.82 49.44
N PHE A 83 36.65 -9.94 50.39
CA PHE A 83 37.92 -9.25 50.48
C PHE A 83 38.71 -9.76 51.68
N ASN A 84 39.97 -10.16 51.48
CA ASN A 84 40.91 -10.52 52.54
C ASN A 84 42.09 -9.56 52.52
N ALA A 85 42.16 -8.69 53.54
CA ALA A 85 43.21 -7.69 53.69
C ALA A 85 44.59 -8.31 53.91
N ASN A 86 45.62 -7.74 53.29
CA ASN A 86 47.01 -7.99 53.66
C ASN A 86 47.34 -7.29 55.00
N PRO A 87 47.98 -7.95 55.99
CA PRO A 87 48.29 -7.36 57.30
C PRO A 87 49.40 -6.28 57.33
N SER A 88 49.84 -5.73 56.19
CA SER A 88 50.89 -4.70 56.13
C SER A 88 50.39 -3.35 55.60
N ALA A 89 50.45 -2.31 56.45
CA ALA A 89 50.20 -0.86 56.27
C ALA A 89 48.92 -0.42 55.51
N PRO A 90 48.30 0.72 55.87
CA PRO A 90 47.03 1.16 55.29
C PRO A 90 47.19 1.58 53.83
N VAL A 91 46.42 0.97 52.92
CA VAL A 91 46.49 1.27 51.48
C VAL A 91 45.06 1.31 50.91
N ALA A 92 44.78 2.33 50.10
CA ALA A 92 43.61 2.32 49.22
C ALA A 92 43.91 1.43 48.02
N GLU A 93 43.05 0.46 47.76
CA GLU A 93 43.19 -0.46 46.64
C GLU A 93 41.92 -0.47 45.79
N ASP A 94 42.11 -0.51 44.48
CA ASP A 94 41.03 -0.46 43.51
C ASP A 94 41.07 -1.68 42.59
N PHE A 95 39.89 -2.14 42.17
CA PHE A 95 39.73 -3.05 41.04
C PHE A 95 38.46 -2.70 40.27
N THR A 96 38.40 -3.09 39.00
CA THR A 96 37.21 -2.84 38.18
C THR A 96 36.38 -4.11 37.99
N TYR A 97 35.08 -3.94 37.83
CA TYR A 97 34.18 -5.01 37.40
C TYR A 97 33.34 -4.55 36.19
N THR A 98 32.82 -5.51 35.45
CA THR A 98 31.94 -5.26 34.29
C THR A 98 30.55 -5.81 34.57
N ALA A 99 29.59 -4.91 34.76
CA ALA A 99 28.17 -5.25 34.84
C ALA A 99 27.61 -5.47 33.42
N THR A 100 26.70 -6.43 33.26
CA THR A 100 26.00 -6.68 31.98
C THR A 100 24.59 -7.21 32.21
N ASP A 101 23.70 -6.87 31.29
CA ASP A 101 22.34 -7.41 31.15
C ASP A 101 22.21 -8.41 29.97
N LEU A 102 23.35 -8.87 29.43
CA LEU A 102 23.50 -9.72 28.24
C LEU A 102 23.31 -9.01 26.89
N ILE A 103 22.93 -7.73 26.89
CA ILE A 103 22.78 -6.92 25.68
C ILE A 103 23.85 -5.82 25.68
N ASP A 104 23.96 -5.09 26.79
CA ASP A 104 24.93 -4.01 27.02
C ASP A 104 25.84 -4.31 28.22
N SER A 105 26.88 -3.48 28.39
CA SER A 105 27.80 -3.61 29.52
C SER A 105 28.43 -2.28 29.91
N ALA A 106 28.70 -2.10 31.20
CA ALA A 106 29.44 -0.97 31.73
C ALA A 106 30.48 -1.41 32.75
N ILE A 107 31.49 -0.57 32.95
CA ILE A 107 32.61 -0.81 33.86
C ILE A 107 32.53 0.18 35.01
N ALA A 108 32.65 -0.33 36.23
CA ALA A 108 32.79 0.46 37.45
C ALA A 108 34.02 0.03 38.25
N THR A 109 34.45 0.92 39.13
CA THR A 109 35.60 0.73 40.01
C THR A 109 35.12 0.53 41.44
N VAL A 110 35.62 -0.53 42.07
CA VAL A 110 35.47 -0.74 43.51
C VAL A 110 36.68 -0.12 44.19
N HIS A 111 36.43 0.86 45.05
CA HIS A 111 37.42 1.54 45.87
C HIS A 111 37.38 0.95 47.28
N ILE A 112 38.47 0.33 47.71
CA ILE A 112 38.57 -0.26 49.06
C ILE A 112 39.62 0.50 49.86
N THR A 113 39.20 1.06 50.99
CA THR A 113 40.09 1.67 51.96
C THR A 113 40.18 0.81 53.21
N TYR A 114 41.38 0.34 53.56
CA TYR A 114 41.57 -0.39 54.81
C TYR A 114 42.86 0.00 55.50
N GLY A 115 42.78 0.13 56.82
CA GLY A 115 43.81 0.79 57.60
C GLY A 115 43.35 1.21 58.97
N ASP A 116 44.30 1.40 59.89
CA ASP A 116 44.07 2.27 61.03
C ASP A 116 43.90 3.71 60.50
N PRO A 117 43.05 4.56 61.10
CA PRO A 117 42.93 5.96 60.69
C PRO A 117 44.33 6.58 60.60
N PRO A 118 44.61 7.44 59.60
CA PRO A 118 45.93 8.02 59.47
C PRO A 118 46.34 8.63 60.81
N PRO A 119 47.57 8.43 61.32
CA PRO A 119 48.06 9.35 62.33
C PRO A 119 47.90 10.75 61.73
N PRO A 120 47.29 11.70 62.45
CA PRO A 120 46.84 12.96 61.87
C PRO A 120 47.94 13.55 60.99
N SER A 121 47.65 13.69 59.69
CA SER A 121 48.53 14.31 58.71
C SER A 121 48.73 15.75 59.16
N THR A 122 49.85 16.00 59.86
CA THR A 122 50.11 17.28 60.53
C THR A 122 49.77 18.48 59.63
N PRO A 123 48.63 19.15 59.87
CA PRO A 123 48.47 20.53 59.47
C PRO A 123 49.47 21.34 60.32
N PRO A 124 49.75 22.61 59.99
CA PRO A 124 50.61 23.45 60.84
C PRO A 124 50.18 23.27 62.28
N THR A 125 51.09 22.80 63.14
CA THR A 125 50.84 22.36 64.51
C THR A 125 49.79 23.24 65.19
N THR A 126 48.55 22.74 65.24
CA THR A 126 47.49 23.34 66.03
C THR A 126 47.55 22.66 67.37
N THR A 127 48.19 23.28 68.35
CA THR A 127 48.15 22.85 69.75
C THR A 127 46.77 23.05 70.40
N ASP A 128 45.72 23.21 69.59
CA ASP A 128 44.34 23.50 70.00
C ASP A 128 43.44 22.28 69.70
N PRO A 129 43.23 21.39 70.68
CA PRO A 129 42.40 20.20 70.50
C PRO A 129 40.94 20.54 70.13
N TYR A 130 40.45 21.73 70.49
CA TYR A 130 39.07 22.14 70.18
C TYR A 130 38.87 22.41 68.68
N TYR A 131 39.92 22.80 67.96
CA TYR A 131 39.83 22.99 66.51
C TYR A 131 39.82 21.67 65.74
N ALA A 132 40.49 20.63 66.26
CA ALA A 132 40.43 19.28 65.69
C ALA A 132 39.01 18.68 65.78
N ASP A 133 38.32 18.91 66.91
CA ASP A 133 36.92 18.51 67.10
C ASP A 133 35.97 19.25 66.13
N TYR A 134 36.20 20.55 65.88
CA TYR A 134 35.50 21.31 64.85
C TYR A 134 35.67 20.70 63.46
N LEU A 135 36.91 20.41 63.05
CA LEU A 135 37.17 19.79 61.75
C LEU A 135 36.54 18.40 61.63
N GLY A 136 36.51 17.62 62.71
CA GLY A 136 35.81 16.33 62.75
C GLY A 136 34.30 16.46 62.57
N ALA A 137 33.68 17.46 63.21
CA ALA A 137 32.26 17.75 63.04
C ALA A 137 31.92 18.27 61.63
N VAL A 138 32.79 19.11 61.05
CA VAL A 138 32.65 19.58 59.66
C VAL A 138 32.82 18.42 58.66
N ALA A 139 33.75 17.50 58.90
CA ALA A 139 33.89 16.30 58.07
C ALA A 139 32.65 15.38 58.15
N GLN A 140 32.01 15.27 59.31
CA GLN A 140 30.73 14.56 59.44
C GLN A 140 29.60 15.28 58.69
N ALA A 141 29.55 16.61 58.74
CA ALA A 141 28.61 17.40 57.96
C ALA A 141 28.84 17.22 56.44
N ASP A 142 30.10 17.22 55.98
CA ASP A 142 30.46 16.95 54.58
C ASP A 142 29.94 15.58 54.12
N GLN A 143 30.14 14.54 54.93
CA GLN A 143 29.63 13.18 54.63
C GLN A 143 28.10 13.14 54.57
N ALA A 144 27.41 13.83 55.48
CA ALA A 144 25.95 13.91 55.47
C ALA A 144 25.41 14.68 54.26
N TYR A 145 26.10 15.76 53.85
CA TYR A 145 25.79 16.51 52.64
C TYR A 145 25.93 15.63 51.40
N LEU A 146 27.10 15.01 51.20
CA LEU A 146 27.37 14.15 50.04
C LEU A 146 26.41 12.94 49.98
N SER A 147 26.07 12.35 51.12
CA SER A 147 25.06 11.28 51.21
C SER A 147 23.68 11.75 50.75
N SER A 148 23.27 12.95 51.15
CA SER A 148 21.98 13.56 50.74
C SER A 148 21.95 13.85 49.24
N ILE A 149 23.07 14.36 48.70
CA ILE A 149 23.24 14.57 47.26
C ILE A 149 23.14 13.23 46.50
N ASN A 150 23.84 12.18 46.94
CA ASN A 150 23.77 10.87 46.29
C ASN A 150 22.35 10.27 46.33
N LEU A 151 21.64 10.39 47.44
CA LEU A 151 20.24 9.92 47.56
C LEU A 151 19.31 10.65 46.60
N SER A 152 19.47 11.97 46.44
CA SER A 152 18.68 12.75 45.48
C SER A 152 18.99 12.33 44.03
N ALA A 153 20.24 11.96 43.73
CA ALA A 153 20.65 11.53 42.39
C ALA A 153 19.99 10.20 42.04
N MET A 154 20.03 9.25 42.99
CA MET A 154 19.34 7.96 42.87
C MET A 154 17.83 8.15 42.72
N SER A 155 17.23 9.09 43.47
CA SER A 155 15.79 9.37 43.37
C SER A 155 15.42 9.92 42.00
N ARG A 156 16.22 10.85 41.45
CA ARG A 156 16.00 11.40 40.11
C ARG A 156 16.07 10.30 39.03
N GLN A 157 17.13 9.49 39.08
CA GLN A 157 17.30 8.37 38.16
C GLN A 157 16.12 7.39 38.21
N SER A 158 15.66 7.04 39.42
CA SER A 158 14.50 6.17 39.59
C SER A 158 13.21 6.74 38.98
N VAL A 159 13.00 8.06 39.03
CA VAL A 159 11.85 8.71 38.40
C VAL A 159 11.94 8.65 36.87
N GLU A 160 13.13 8.85 36.31
CA GLU A 160 13.37 8.81 34.87
C GLU A 160 13.25 7.38 34.30
N ASP A 161 13.73 6.38 35.03
CA ASP A 161 13.56 4.96 34.68
C ASP A 161 12.07 4.55 34.72
N ALA A 162 11.35 4.98 35.76
CA ALA A 162 9.92 4.71 35.89
C ALA A 162 9.11 5.40 34.77
N ALA A 163 9.47 6.63 34.41
CA ALA A 163 8.87 7.34 33.29
C ALA A 163 9.13 6.61 31.96
N SER A 164 10.37 6.19 31.71
CA SER A 164 10.75 5.43 30.51
C SER A 164 10.03 4.09 30.42
N ALA A 165 9.93 3.35 31.52
CA ALA A 165 9.17 2.10 31.58
C ALA A 165 7.67 2.31 31.33
N SER A 166 7.10 3.42 31.82
CA SER A 166 5.67 3.72 31.67
C SER A 166 5.26 3.99 30.22
N VAL A 167 6.15 4.55 29.40
CA VAL A 167 5.87 4.90 28.00
C VAL A 167 6.13 3.76 27.01
N HIS A 168 6.89 2.73 27.41
CA HIS A 168 7.26 1.62 26.55
C HIS A 168 6.05 0.84 26.00
N SER A 169 5.11 0.47 26.88
CA SER A 169 3.90 -0.27 26.49
C SER A 169 2.97 0.54 25.56
N PRO A 170 2.61 1.79 25.88
CA PRO A 170 1.85 2.66 24.96
C PRO A 170 2.50 2.84 23.59
N LEU A 171 3.82 3.01 23.53
CA LEU A 171 4.54 3.22 22.27
C LEU A 171 4.54 1.96 21.40
N ASN A 172 4.80 0.78 21.99
CA ASN A 172 4.70 -0.49 21.28
C ASN A 172 3.29 -0.72 20.75
N GLN A 173 2.27 -0.41 21.55
CA GLN A 173 0.88 -0.51 21.12
C GLN A 173 0.57 0.43 19.95
N ALA A 174 1.06 1.67 20.00
CA ALA A 174 0.89 2.64 18.91
C ALA A 174 1.55 2.17 17.61
N LYS A 175 2.75 1.55 17.70
CA LYS A 175 3.43 0.96 16.55
C LYS A 175 2.67 -0.22 15.95
N ILE A 176 2.17 -1.13 16.80
CA ILE A 176 1.36 -2.28 16.36
C ILE A 176 0.08 -1.79 15.66
N GLU A 177 -0.58 -0.76 16.21
CA GLU A 177 -1.79 -0.19 15.62
C GLU A 177 -1.49 0.47 14.26
N TYR A 178 -0.38 1.22 14.16
CA TYR A 178 0.09 1.78 12.89
C TYR A 178 0.32 0.68 11.84
N GLU A 179 1.10 -0.36 12.17
CA GLU A 179 1.39 -1.47 11.24
C GLU A 179 0.11 -2.21 10.83
N SER A 180 -0.79 -2.47 11.79
CA SER A 180 -2.11 -3.06 11.55
C SER A 180 -2.94 -2.22 10.57
N ARG A 181 -3.03 -0.90 10.78
CA ARG A 181 -3.79 0.01 9.89
C ARG A 181 -3.18 0.12 8.50
N MET A 182 -1.85 0.09 8.40
CA MET A 182 -1.17 0.03 7.10
C MET A 182 -1.55 -1.24 6.32
N ALA A 183 -1.58 -2.39 7.00
CA ALA A 183 -1.98 -3.67 6.41
C ALA A 183 -3.47 -3.71 6.04
N VAL A 184 -4.35 -3.17 6.88
CA VAL A 184 -5.79 -3.06 6.59
C VAL A 184 -6.03 -2.16 5.37
N ALA A 185 -5.35 -1.03 5.27
CA ALA A 185 -5.47 -0.13 4.12
C ALA A 185 -5.04 -0.81 2.81
N GLU A 186 -3.98 -1.62 2.83
CA GLU A 186 -3.55 -2.44 1.68
C GLU A 186 -4.63 -3.47 1.32
N SER A 187 -5.08 -4.25 2.29
CA SER A 187 -6.07 -5.32 2.07
C SER A 187 -7.40 -4.79 1.51
N VAL A 188 -7.85 -3.63 1.99
CA VAL A 188 -9.06 -2.96 1.45
C VAL A 188 -8.86 -2.56 0.00
N PHE A 189 -7.71 -1.99 -0.36
CA PHE A 189 -7.40 -1.64 -1.74
C PHE A 189 -7.39 -2.86 -2.65
N GLU A 190 -6.68 -3.93 -2.27
CA GLU A 190 -6.61 -5.18 -3.05
C GLU A 190 -8.01 -5.79 -3.26
N THR A 191 -8.84 -5.77 -2.22
CA THR A 191 -10.22 -6.27 -2.29
C THR A 191 -11.05 -5.47 -3.30
N VAL A 192 -10.95 -4.14 -3.28
CA VAL A 192 -11.71 -3.27 -4.20
C VAL A 192 -11.19 -3.40 -5.63
N ASP A 193 -9.88 -3.45 -5.84
CA ASP A 193 -9.28 -3.65 -7.16
C ASP A 193 -9.70 -4.99 -7.78
N GLN A 194 -9.67 -6.07 -6.99
CA GLN A 194 -10.12 -7.39 -7.43
C GLN A 194 -11.60 -7.40 -7.79
N ALA A 195 -12.45 -6.78 -6.96
CA ALA A 195 -13.88 -6.67 -7.24
C ALA A 195 -14.16 -5.86 -8.52
N ALA A 196 -13.43 -4.76 -8.72
CA ALA A 196 -13.52 -3.93 -9.92
C ALA A 196 -13.09 -4.70 -11.17
N LEU A 197 -12.01 -5.48 -11.09
CA LEU A 197 -11.53 -6.32 -12.18
C LEU A 197 -12.55 -7.40 -12.56
N LEU A 198 -13.14 -8.07 -11.57
CA LEU A 198 -14.19 -9.07 -11.81
C LEU A 198 -15.43 -8.45 -12.45
N ALA A 199 -15.84 -7.26 -12.01
CA ALA A 199 -16.96 -6.53 -12.61
C ALA A 199 -16.67 -6.16 -14.08
N TYR A 200 -15.46 -5.68 -14.36
CA TYR A 200 -15.01 -5.38 -15.73
C TYR A 200 -15.02 -6.62 -16.64
N GLN A 201 -14.48 -7.75 -16.16
CA GLN A 201 -14.49 -9.02 -16.89
C GLN A 201 -15.92 -9.54 -17.13
N GLY A 202 -16.81 -9.38 -16.15
CA GLY A 202 -18.22 -9.74 -16.31
C GLY A 202 -18.92 -8.93 -17.41
N LEU A 203 -18.63 -7.63 -17.50
CA LEU A 203 -19.17 -6.76 -18.55
C LEU A 203 -18.60 -7.07 -19.93
N LEU A 204 -17.31 -7.41 -20.03
CA LEU A 204 -16.71 -7.91 -21.28
C LEU A 204 -17.46 -9.13 -21.82
N GLN A 205 -17.66 -10.13 -20.95
CA GLN A 205 -18.36 -11.36 -21.34
C GLN A 205 -19.81 -11.10 -21.73
N GLN A 206 -20.52 -10.23 -21.00
CA GLN A 206 -21.88 -9.84 -21.33
C GLN A 206 -21.96 -9.11 -22.68
N ALA A 207 -21.03 -8.19 -22.96
CA ALA A 207 -20.99 -7.46 -24.22
C ALA A 207 -20.70 -8.40 -25.40
N ASP A 208 -19.76 -9.32 -25.26
CA ASP A 208 -19.46 -10.35 -26.27
C ASP A 208 -20.68 -11.25 -26.54
N THR A 209 -21.35 -11.69 -25.47
CA THR A 209 -22.56 -12.52 -25.57
C THR A 209 -23.72 -11.76 -26.24
N SER A 210 -23.91 -10.50 -25.87
CA SER A 210 -24.95 -9.65 -26.44
C SER A 210 -24.74 -9.42 -27.94
N MET A 211 -23.50 -9.10 -28.35
CA MET A 211 -23.12 -8.97 -29.75
C MET A 211 -23.39 -10.27 -30.53
N GLY A 212 -22.93 -11.41 -29.99
CA GLY A 212 -23.14 -12.71 -30.61
C GLY A 212 -24.63 -13.03 -30.83
N ASN A 213 -25.46 -12.77 -29.82
CA ASN A 213 -26.91 -12.96 -29.91
C ASN A 213 -27.57 -12.04 -30.94
N ALA A 214 -27.16 -10.76 -30.99
CA ALA A 214 -27.69 -9.80 -31.95
C ALA A 214 -27.34 -10.18 -33.40
N VAL A 215 -26.09 -10.58 -33.67
CA VAL A 215 -25.67 -11.06 -34.99
C VAL A 215 -26.41 -12.35 -35.37
N ALA A 216 -26.57 -13.29 -34.44
CA ALA A 216 -27.32 -14.52 -34.70
C ALA A 216 -28.80 -14.23 -35.04
N ALA A 217 -29.44 -13.30 -34.33
CA ALA A 217 -30.80 -12.86 -34.64
C ALA A 217 -30.89 -12.20 -36.03
N ALA A 218 -29.91 -11.36 -36.38
CA ALA A 218 -29.83 -10.75 -37.71
C ALA A 218 -29.62 -11.80 -38.82
N GLN A 219 -28.83 -12.85 -38.59
CA GLN A 219 -28.65 -13.96 -39.52
C GLN A 219 -29.96 -14.73 -39.77
N VAL A 220 -30.74 -14.98 -38.72
CA VAL A 220 -32.06 -15.61 -38.84
C VAL A 220 -33.00 -14.72 -39.68
N ALA A 221 -33.04 -13.42 -39.38
CA ALA A 221 -33.87 -12.48 -40.13
C ALA A 221 -33.48 -12.39 -41.62
N LEU A 222 -32.18 -12.46 -41.95
CA LEU A 222 -31.71 -12.52 -43.32
C LEU A 222 -32.19 -13.80 -44.03
N ALA A 223 -32.06 -14.95 -43.38
CA ALA A 223 -32.48 -16.23 -43.94
C ALA A 223 -34.00 -16.25 -44.20
N ASP A 224 -34.80 -15.74 -43.25
CA ASP A 224 -36.24 -15.62 -43.39
C ASP A 224 -36.62 -14.69 -44.56
N ALA A 225 -35.97 -13.53 -44.68
CA ALA A 225 -36.22 -12.57 -45.76
C ALA A 225 -35.88 -13.15 -47.15
N ILE A 226 -34.74 -13.86 -47.27
CA ILE A 226 -34.38 -14.56 -48.51
C ILE A 226 -35.40 -15.67 -48.82
N GLY A 227 -35.88 -16.38 -47.80
CA GLY A 227 -36.92 -17.39 -47.94
C GLY A 227 -38.23 -16.83 -48.51
N VAL A 228 -38.66 -15.66 -48.01
CA VAL A 228 -39.81 -14.93 -48.54
C VAL A 228 -39.58 -14.50 -49.99
N ALA A 229 -38.44 -13.88 -50.29
CA ALA A 229 -38.12 -13.44 -51.65
C ALA A 229 -38.12 -14.61 -52.65
N LEU A 230 -37.59 -15.77 -52.25
CA LEU A 230 -37.58 -16.97 -53.08
C LEU A 230 -38.99 -17.53 -53.30
N ALA A 231 -39.86 -17.49 -52.29
CA ALA A 231 -41.25 -17.88 -52.43
C ALA A 231 -41.99 -16.97 -53.42
N ASP A 232 -41.77 -15.66 -53.34
CA ASP A 232 -42.36 -14.67 -54.25
C ASP A 232 -41.87 -14.88 -55.70
N LEU A 233 -40.58 -15.15 -55.90
CA LEU A 233 -40.02 -15.49 -57.21
C LEU A 233 -40.70 -16.73 -57.80
N ASN A 234 -40.77 -17.82 -57.03
CA ASN A 234 -41.40 -19.07 -57.48
C ASN A 234 -42.87 -18.86 -57.86
N GLN A 235 -43.59 -18.07 -57.07
CA GLN A 235 -44.98 -17.74 -57.35
C GLN A 235 -45.12 -16.90 -58.64
N ALA A 236 -44.26 -15.90 -58.85
CA ALA A 236 -44.26 -15.07 -60.05
C ALA A 236 -43.95 -15.90 -61.32
N LEU A 237 -42.98 -16.82 -61.26
CA LEU A 237 -42.63 -17.71 -62.37
C LEU A 237 -43.77 -18.70 -62.69
N ALA A 238 -44.45 -19.22 -61.66
CA ALA A 238 -45.62 -20.09 -61.84
C ALA A 238 -46.78 -19.34 -62.50
N THR A 239 -47.08 -18.12 -62.05
CA THR A 239 -48.11 -17.26 -62.64
C THR A 239 -47.79 -16.91 -64.10
N THR A 240 -46.54 -16.56 -64.40
CA THR A 240 -46.05 -16.26 -65.74
C THR A 240 -46.19 -17.47 -66.68
N THR A 241 -45.83 -18.66 -66.20
CA THR A 241 -46.01 -19.92 -66.95
C THR A 241 -47.49 -20.22 -67.23
N GLN A 242 -48.36 -20.00 -66.25
CA GLN A 242 -49.79 -20.20 -66.41
C GLN A 242 -50.38 -19.24 -67.45
N ALA A 243 -50.00 -17.95 -67.40
CA ALA A 243 -50.44 -16.94 -68.37
C ALA A 243 -50.00 -17.29 -69.81
N TYR A 244 -48.75 -17.72 -69.99
CA TYR A 244 -48.26 -18.20 -71.28
C TYR A 244 -49.08 -19.37 -71.82
N ASN A 245 -49.34 -20.40 -71.00
CA ASN A 245 -50.12 -21.56 -71.42
C ASN A 245 -51.57 -21.19 -71.81
N GLN A 246 -52.18 -20.25 -71.09
CA GLN A 246 -53.51 -19.73 -71.43
C GLN A 246 -53.50 -18.96 -72.75
N ALA A 247 -52.47 -18.15 -73.01
CA ALA A 247 -52.32 -17.41 -74.26
C ALA A 247 -52.15 -18.35 -75.46
N VAL A 248 -51.34 -19.41 -75.32
CA VAL A 248 -51.18 -20.45 -76.36
C VAL A 248 -52.52 -21.13 -76.66
N GLN A 249 -53.26 -21.56 -75.62
CA GLN A 249 -54.58 -22.18 -75.80
C GLN A 249 -55.59 -21.23 -76.46
N ALA A 250 -55.55 -19.94 -76.13
CA ALA A 250 -56.38 -18.93 -76.77
C ALA A 250 -56.02 -18.76 -78.25
N ALA A 251 -54.72 -18.71 -78.60
CA ALA A 251 -54.25 -18.63 -79.97
C ALA A 251 -54.68 -19.86 -80.80
N ASP A 252 -54.56 -21.07 -80.23
CA ASP A 252 -55.05 -22.30 -80.85
C ASP A 252 -56.57 -22.29 -81.06
N SER A 253 -57.32 -21.79 -80.07
CA SER A 253 -58.79 -21.68 -80.17
C SER A 253 -59.22 -20.72 -81.27
N VAL A 254 -58.52 -19.58 -81.42
CA VAL A 254 -58.75 -18.60 -82.50
C VAL A 254 -58.43 -19.22 -83.85
N TYR A 255 -57.32 -19.95 -83.98
CA TYR A 255 -56.97 -20.69 -85.19
C TYR A 255 -58.08 -21.66 -85.61
N GLN A 256 -58.56 -22.49 -84.68
CA GLN A 256 -59.62 -23.47 -84.96
C GLN A 256 -60.92 -22.78 -85.39
N ALA A 257 -61.29 -21.69 -84.72
CA ALA A 257 -62.49 -20.92 -85.05
C ALA A 257 -62.41 -20.25 -86.44
N ALA A 258 -61.22 -19.81 -86.87
CA ALA A 258 -61.00 -19.18 -88.17
C ALA A 258 -61.06 -20.20 -89.33
N VAL A 259 -60.48 -21.39 -89.16
CA VAL A 259 -60.39 -22.41 -90.23
C VAL A 259 -61.70 -23.17 -90.43
N LEU A 260 -62.47 -23.42 -89.37
CA LEU A 260 -63.66 -24.29 -89.39
C LEU A 260 -64.72 -23.93 -90.45
N PRO A 261 -65.08 -22.65 -90.69
CA PRO A 261 -66.06 -22.29 -91.72
C PRO A 261 -65.61 -22.67 -93.14
N PHE A 262 -64.34 -22.46 -93.47
CA PHE A 262 -63.76 -22.79 -94.77
C PHE A 262 -63.64 -24.31 -94.95
N GLN A 263 -63.30 -25.02 -93.88
CA GLN A 263 -63.22 -26.48 -93.88
C GLN A 263 -64.60 -27.09 -94.15
N THR A 264 -65.63 -26.55 -93.49
CA THR A 264 -67.02 -26.94 -93.71
C THR A 264 -67.49 -26.63 -95.14
N ALA A 265 -67.14 -25.47 -95.69
CA ALA A 265 -67.46 -25.10 -97.07
C ALA A 265 -66.78 -26.02 -98.09
N ARG A 266 -65.51 -26.38 -97.87
CA ARG A 266 -64.77 -27.34 -98.70
C ARG A 266 -65.39 -28.72 -98.64
N ASP A 267 -65.69 -29.23 -97.44
CA ASP A 267 -66.31 -30.54 -97.26
C ASP A 267 -67.70 -30.62 -97.92
N SER A 268 -68.50 -29.55 -97.81
CA SER A 268 -69.83 -29.46 -98.43
C SER A 268 -69.78 -29.43 -99.97
N THR A 269 -68.90 -28.61 -100.54
CA THR A 269 -68.73 -28.51 -102.00
C THR A 269 -68.13 -29.78 -102.59
N TYR A 270 -67.19 -30.43 -101.89
CA TYR A 270 -66.67 -31.75 -102.25
C TYR A 270 -67.76 -32.82 -102.29
N ALA A 271 -68.59 -32.90 -101.24
CA ALA A 271 -69.70 -33.85 -101.20
C ALA A 271 -70.71 -33.61 -102.34
N PHE A 272 -70.99 -32.34 -102.67
CA PHE A 272 -71.87 -31.98 -103.78
C PHE A 272 -71.27 -32.38 -105.15
N ALA A 273 -69.99 -32.09 -105.38
CA ALA A 273 -69.29 -32.44 -106.62
C ALA A 273 -69.19 -33.97 -106.82
N LEU A 274 -69.03 -34.74 -105.74
CA LEU A 274 -69.00 -36.21 -105.78
C LEU A 274 -70.33 -36.81 -106.29
N LEU A 275 -71.46 -36.18 -105.96
CA LEU A 275 -72.79 -36.60 -106.40
C LEU A 275 -73.14 -36.13 -107.83
N HIS A 276 -72.42 -35.14 -108.36
CA HIS A 276 -72.67 -34.52 -109.66
C HIS A 276 -71.38 -34.44 -110.51
N PRO A 277 -70.80 -35.59 -110.91
CA PRO A 277 -69.48 -35.63 -111.54
C PRO A 277 -69.40 -34.91 -112.90
N ASP A 278 -70.53 -34.81 -113.62
CA ASP A 278 -70.62 -34.15 -114.93
C ASP A 278 -70.89 -32.63 -114.83
N ASP A 279 -71.13 -32.09 -113.62
CA ASP A 279 -71.32 -30.66 -113.38
C ASP A 279 -69.96 -29.95 -113.20
N THR A 280 -69.52 -29.27 -114.25
CA THR A 280 -68.26 -28.54 -114.28
C THR A 280 -68.25 -27.34 -113.32
N ASN A 281 -69.42 -26.77 -113.01
CA ASN A 281 -69.53 -25.69 -112.02
C ASN A 281 -69.35 -26.25 -110.60
N ALA A 282 -69.86 -27.46 -110.33
CA ALA A 282 -69.66 -28.14 -109.05
C ALA A 282 -68.18 -28.45 -108.79
N GLN A 283 -67.44 -28.93 -109.79
CA GLN A 283 -65.99 -29.15 -109.69
C GLN A 283 -65.21 -27.84 -109.47
N THR A 284 -65.58 -26.78 -110.19
CA THR A 284 -64.95 -25.45 -110.05
C THR A 284 -65.18 -24.87 -108.66
N ALA A 285 -66.40 -24.98 -108.13
CA ALA A 285 -66.73 -24.50 -106.78
C ALA A 285 -65.95 -25.24 -105.68
N TRP A 286 -65.74 -26.56 -105.83
CA TRP A 286 -64.90 -27.32 -104.90
C TRP A 286 -63.43 -26.89 -104.98
N LEU A 287 -62.85 -26.77 -106.17
CA LEU A 287 -61.46 -26.30 -106.35
C LEU A 287 -61.25 -24.90 -105.76
N GLN A 288 -62.22 -24.01 -105.89
CA GLN A 288 -62.18 -22.69 -105.26
C GLN A 288 -62.24 -22.78 -103.73
N ALA A 289 -63.16 -23.57 -103.17
CA ALA A 289 -63.25 -23.76 -101.73
C ALA A 289 -61.98 -24.41 -101.13
N GLU A 290 -61.30 -25.28 -101.88
CA GLU A 290 -60.00 -25.85 -101.52
C GLU A 290 -58.90 -24.77 -101.48
N GLN A 291 -58.85 -23.88 -102.48
CA GLN A 291 -57.92 -22.74 -102.48
C GLN A 291 -58.20 -21.77 -101.34
N ASP A 292 -59.48 -21.47 -101.07
CA ASP A 292 -59.89 -20.56 -100.00
C ASP A 292 -59.52 -21.15 -98.62
N LEU A 293 -59.73 -22.46 -98.41
CA LEU A 293 -59.28 -23.16 -97.21
C LEU A 293 -57.76 -23.11 -97.05
N ALA A 294 -57.00 -23.36 -98.12
CA ALA A 294 -55.54 -23.31 -98.07
C ALA A 294 -55.03 -21.90 -97.76
N ALA A 295 -55.65 -20.87 -98.33
CA ALA A 295 -55.33 -19.47 -98.05
C ALA A 295 -55.63 -19.10 -96.59
N GLU A 296 -56.80 -19.50 -96.07
CA GLU A 296 -57.15 -19.22 -94.68
C GLU A 296 -56.25 -19.96 -93.70
N ILE A 297 -55.89 -21.23 -93.95
CA ILE A 297 -54.95 -21.96 -93.10
C ILE A 297 -53.61 -21.22 -93.01
N ALA A 298 -53.10 -20.68 -94.12
CA ALA A 298 -51.85 -19.92 -94.13
C ALA A 298 -51.97 -18.64 -93.27
N ILE A 299 -53.07 -17.89 -93.41
CA ILE A 299 -53.33 -16.66 -92.65
C ILE A 299 -53.48 -16.97 -91.14
N ALA A 300 -54.35 -17.93 -90.80
CA ALA A 300 -54.62 -18.30 -89.42
C ALA A 300 -53.38 -18.88 -88.73
N THR A 301 -52.55 -19.66 -89.44
CA THR A 301 -51.27 -20.16 -88.92
C THR A 301 -50.33 -19.01 -88.60
N ALA A 302 -50.15 -18.05 -89.52
CA ALA A 302 -49.28 -16.91 -89.30
C ALA A 302 -49.72 -16.05 -88.10
N LEU A 303 -51.03 -15.84 -87.94
CA LEU A 303 -51.60 -15.12 -86.80
C LEU A 303 -51.38 -15.87 -85.49
N ARG A 304 -51.63 -17.19 -85.46
CA ARG A 304 -51.39 -18.03 -84.28
C ARG A 304 -49.91 -18.00 -83.88
N ASP A 305 -49.01 -18.21 -84.83
CA ASP A 305 -47.58 -18.26 -84.56
C ASP A 305 -47.07 -16.89 -84.06
N THR A 306 -47.61 -15.78 -84.60
CA THR A 306 -47.35 -14.42 -84.09
C THR A 306 -47.84 -14.27 -82.65
N ALA A 307 -49.08 -14.69 -82.34
CA ALA A 307 -49.63 -14.59 -80.99
C ALA A 307 -48.84 -15.43 -79.96
N ILE A 308 -48.36 -16.61 -80.35
CA ILE A 308 -47.50 -17.45 -79.51
C ILE A 308 -46.14 -16.79 -79.30
N ALA A 309 -45.55 -16.19 -80.35
CA ALA A 309 -44.29 -15.47 -80.24
C ALA A 309 -44.40 -14.23 -79.31
N ASP A 310 -45.48 -13.47 -79.43
CA ASP A 310 -45.77 -12.33 -78.54
C ASP A 310 -45.96 -12.79 -77.09
N ALA A 311 -46.70 -13.87 -76.86
CA ALA A 311 -46.86 -14.46 -75.53
C ALA A 311 -45.52 -14.95 -74.95
N ALA A 312 -44.64 -15.51 -75.77
CA ALA A 312 -43.29 -15.92 -75.35
C ALA A 312 -42.41 -14.72 -74.99
N ALA A 313 -42.51 -13.61 -75.71
CA ALA A 313 -41.79 -12.38 -75.40
C ALA A 313 -42.26 -11.74 -74.08
N ILE A 314 -43.57 -11.70 -73.83
CA ILE A 314 -44.14 -11.25 -72.56
C ILE A 314 -43.62 -12.11 -71.41
N ARG A 315 -43.71 -13.44 -71.56
CA ARG A 315 -43.21 -14.39 -70.57
C ARG A 315 -41.73 -14.14 -70.22
N GLN A 316 -40.89 -13.94 -71.23
CA GLN A 316 -39.46 -13.64 -71.02
C GLN A 316 -39.26 -12.32 -70.24
N GLY A 317 -40.04 -11.27 -70.56
CA GLY A 317 -39.99 -10.00 -69.85
C GLY A 317 -40.42 -10.13 -68.39
N ASP A 318 -41.51 -10.86 -68.13
CA ASP A 318 -42.01 -11.11 -66.78
C ASP A 318 -41.03 -11.95 -65.95
N GLU A 319 -40.40 -12.98 -66.54
CA GLU A 319 -39.35 -13.77 -65.90
C GLU A 319 -38.12 -12.89 -65.53
N GLN A 320 -37.71 -11.98 -66.42
CA GLN A 320 -36.63 -11.03 -66.12
C GLN A 320 -37.00 -10.08 -64.98
N GLN A 321 -38.22 -9.54 -64.99
CA GLN A 321 -38.72 -8.64 -63.94
C GLN A 321 -38.80 -9.35 -62.58
N ALA A 322 -39.26 -10.61 -62.56
CA ALA A 322 -39.34 -11.41 -61.34
C ALA A 322 -37.94 -11.66 -60.74
N ASN A 323 -36.95 -11.99 -61.58
CA ASN A 323 -35.56 -12.15 -61.14
C ASN A 323 -34.96 -10.84 -60.60
N GLN A 324 -35.18 -9.71 -61.28
CA GLN A 324 -34.72 -8.40 -60.78
C GLN A 324 -35.35 -8.02 -59.43
N THR A 325 -36.62 -8.36 -59.24
CA THR A 325 -37.33 -8.12 -57.98
C THR A 325 -36.75 -8.97 -56.86
N PHE A 326 -36.45 -10.24 -57.13
CA PHE A 326 -35.76 -11.13 -56.21
C PHE A 326 -34.38 -10.59 -55.82
N ASP A 327 -33.54 -10.22 -56.80
CA ASP A 327 -32.20 -9.69 -56.54
C ASP A 327 -32.26 -8.41 -55.68
N THR A 328 -33.22 -7.53 -55.96
CA THR A 328 -33.45 -6.31 -55.17
C THR A 328 -33.83 -6.64 -53.72
N ALA A 329 -34.70 -7.62 -53.52
CA ALA A 329 -35.12 -8.04 -52.19
C ALA A 329 -33.97 -8.69 -51.39
N VAL A 330 -33.16 -9.54 -52.03
CA VAL A 330 -31.98 -10.15 -51.41
C VAL A 330 -30.95 -9.09 -51.02
N ASN A 331 -30.64 -8.14 -51.91
CA ASN A 331 -29.72 -7.05 -51.61
C ASN A 331 -30.21 -6.19 -50.44
N ALA A 332 -31.51 -5.86 -50.40
CA ALA A 332 -32.09 -5.12 -49.29
C ALA A 332 -32.01 -5.89 -47.96
N ALA A 333 -32.27 -7.21 -47.97
CA ALA A 333 -32.14 -8.06 -46.79
C ALA A 333 -30.68 -8.14 -46.30
N SER A 334 -29.72 -8.27 -47.21
CA SER A 334 -28.29 -8.24 -46.89
C SER A 334 -27.86 -6.90 -46.26
N GLN A 335 -28.34 -5.78 -46.77
CA GLN A 335 -28.06 -4.46 -46.20
C GLN A 335 -28.58 -4.35 -44.75
N VAL A 336 -29.81 -4.82 -44.49
CA VAL A 336 -30.38 -4.82 -43.13
C VAL A 336 -29.55 -5.68 -42.17
N PHE A 337 -29.04 -6.83 -42.64
CA PHE A 337 -28.14 -7.66 -41.85
C PHE A 337 -26.83 -6.93 -41.51
N GLU A 338 -26.19 -6.29 -42.50
CA GLU A 338 -24.94 -5.55 -42.30
C GLU A 338 -25.12 -4.39 -41.30
N ASP A 339 -26.21 -3.62 -41.45
CA ASP A 339 -26.53 -2.52 -40.54
C ASP A 339 -26.75 -3.03 -39.10
N ALA A 340 -27.47 -4.15 -38.93
CA ALA A 340 -27.70 -4.75 -37.62
C ALA A 340 -26.40 -5.28 -36.98
N ALA A 341 -25.54 -5.91 -37.77
CA ALA A 341 -24.23 -6.39 -37.30
C ALA A 341 -23.32 -5.22 -36.88
N TYR A 342 -23.35 -4.11 -37.62
CA TYR A 342 -22.62 -2.90 -37.29
C TYR A 342 -23.10 -2.29 -35.97
N VAL A 343 -24.43 -2.16 -35.78
CA VAL A 343 -25.01 -1.66 -34.52
C VAL A 343 -24.61 -2.55 -33.33
N ALA A 344 -24.66 -3.88 -33.49
CA ALA A 344 -24.24 -4.81 -32.44
C ALA A 344 -22.76 -4.62 -32.03
N GLN A 345 -21.88 -4.34 -32.98
CA GLN A 345 -20.47 -4.04 -32.71
C GLN A 345 -20.30 -2.70 -31.98
N LEU A 346 -21.06 -1.67 -32.37
CA LEU A 346 -21.00 -0.35 -31.75
C LEU A 346 -21.51 -0.38 -30.29
N ASP A 347 -22.59 -1.12 -30.03
CA ASP A 347 -23.13 -1.32 -28.68
C ASP A 347 -22.13 -2.04 -27.78
N ARG A 348 -21.44 -3.06 -28.32
CA ARG A 348 -20.34 -3.73 -27.63
C ARG A 348 -19.24 -2.74 -27.28
N GLN A 349 -18.74 -1.98 -28.26
CA GLN A 349 -17.67 -1.01 -28.04
C GLN A 349 -18.03 0.01 -26.94
N THR A 350 -19.23 0.57 -27.01
CA THR A 350 -19.75 1.54 -26.03
C THR A 350 -19.81 0.94 -24.63
N THR A 351 -20.22 -0.33 -24.53
CA THR A 351 -20.26 -1.08 -23.26
C THR A 351 -18.86 -1.28 -22.69
N LEU A 352 -17.88 -1.62 -23.54
CA LEU A 352 -16.49 -1.82 -23.11
C LEU A 352 -15.82 -0.53 -22.65
N GLU A 353 -16.05 0.58 -23.35
CA GLU A 353 -15.55 1.90 -22.95
C GLU A 353 -16.11 2.35 -21.60
N SER A 354 -17.41 2.12 -21.38
CA SER A 354 -18.08 2.40 -20.11
C SER A 354 -17.54 1.51 -18.99
N ALA A 355 -17.36 0.21 -19.25
CA ALA A 355 -16.81 -0.74 -18.29
C ALA A 355 -15.38 -0.38 -17.88
N TRP A 356 -14.53 -0.02 -18.86
CA TRP A 356 -13.16 0.41 -18.61
C TRP A 356 -13.11 1.70 -17.79
N THR A 357 -13.93 2.69 -18.15
CA THR A 357 -14.03 3.96 -17.42
C THR A 357 -14.41 3.73 -15.95
N ASN A 358 -15.36 2.83 -15.68
CA ASN A 358 -15.77 2.49 -14.33
C ASN A 358 -14.66 1.76 -13.55
N TYR A 359 -13.98 0.80 -14.18
CA TYR A 359 -12.84 0.11 -13.58
C TYR A 359 -11.74 1.08 -13.15
N VAL A 360 -11.33 1.99 -14.05
CA VAL A 360 -10.30 3.00 -13.76
C VAL A 360 -10.75 3.94 -12.64
N ALA A 361 -11.98 4.46 -12.69
CA ALA A 361 -12.49 5.37 -11.67
C ALA A 361 -12.55 4.71 -10.27
N THR A 362 -12.95 3.45 -10.21
CA THR A 362 -13.03 2.68 -8.96
C THR A 362 -11.64 2.42 -8.37
N THR A 363 -10.69 2.00 -9.20
CA THR A 363 -9.32 1.70 -8.78
C THR A 363 -8.54 2.96 -8.37
N ASP A 364 -8.69 4.07 -9.09
CA ASP A 364 -8.12 5.36 -8.71
C ASP A 364 -8.67 5.85 -7.35
N SER A 365 -9.98 5.71 -7.14
CA SER A 365 -10.63 6.09 -5.87
C SER A 365 -10.15 5.22 -4.71
N ALA A 366 -10.02 3.91 -4.93
CA ALA A 366 -9.50 2.97 -3.93
C ALA A 366 -8.04 3.27 -3.56
N PHE A 367 -7.21 3.59 -4.57
CA PHE A 367 -5.81 3.97 -4.36
C PHE A 367 -5.69 5.24 -3.51
N LEU A 368 -6.51 6.26 -3.80
CA LEU A 368 -6.56 7.50 -3.01
C LEU A 368 -6.99 7.23 -1.56
N ALA A 369 -8.03 6.41 -1.37
CA ALA A 369 -8.52 6.04 -0.04
C ALA A 369 -7.46 5.30 0.78
N LYS A 370 -6.72 4.37 0.17
CA LYS A 370 -5.57 3.70 0.79
C LYS A 370 -4.51 4.72 1.22
N PHE A 371 -4.11 5.62 0.32
CA PHE A 371 -3.11 6.64 0.64
C PHE A 371 -3.53 7.52 1.82
N GLN A 372 -4.78 7.98 1.83
CA GLN A 372 -5.33 8.76 2.94
C GLN A 372 -5.36 7.98 4.26
N ALA A 373 -5.75 6.70 4.22
CA ALA A 373 -5.76 5.87 5.42
C ALA A 373 -4.35 5.65 6.00
N GLN A 374 -3.35 5.45 5.12
CA GLN A 374 -1.95 5.30 5.51
C GLN A 374 -1.37 6.60 6.07
N ASP A 375 -1.71 7.75 5.47
CA ASP A 375 -1.27 9.06 5.96
C ASP A 375 -1.87 9.39 7.34
N THR A 376 -3.16 9.12 7.55
CA THR A 376 -3.80 9.25 8.86
C THR A 376 -3.15 8.32 9.90
N ALA A 377 -2.92 7.04 9.56
CA ALA A 377 -2.26 6.11 10.47
C ALA A 377 -0.86 6.57 10.87
N TRP A 378 -0.10 7.14 9.93
CA TRP A 378 1.20 7.73 10.20
C TRP A 378 1.10 8.97 11.09
N SER A 379 0.15 9.87 10.82
CA SER A 379 -0.09 11.05 11.67
C SER A 379 -0.40 10.66 13.11
N ASP A 380 -1.29 9.67 13.30
CA ASP A 380 -1.67 9.19 14.62
C ASP A 380 -0.46 8.57 15.37
N TYR A 381 0.43 7.87 14.65
CA TYR A 381 1.68 7.36 15.23
C TYR A 381 2.65 8.48 15.62
N GLN A 382 2.75 9.54 14.81
CA GLN A 382 3.55 10.72 15.14
C GLN A 382 3.02 11.46 16.38
N ASP A 383 1.70 11.59 16.50
CA ASP A 383 1.07 12.20 17.67
C ASP A 383 1.33 11.36 18.93
N ALA A 384 1.32 10.03 18.82
CA ALA A 384 1.69 9.14 19.92
C ALA A 384 3.16 9.31 20.35
N LEU A 385 4.08 9.44 19.39
CA LEU A 385 5.51 9.73 19.68
C LEU A 385 5.67 11.08 20.38
N ALA A 386 4.99 12.12 19.89
CA ALA A 386 5.04 13.46 20.49
C ALA A 386 4.47 13.46 21.92
N ALA A 387 3.42 12.67 22.18
CA ALA A 387 2.86 12.50 23.52
C ALA A 387 3.83 11.80 24.47
N VAL A 388 4.56 10.78 24.00
CA VAL A 388 5.62 10.10 24.77
C VAL A 388 6.76 11.06 25.10
N ASP A 389 7.25 11.84 24.12
CA ASP A 389 8.31 12.82 24.35
C ASP A 389 7.87 13.87 25.38
N ALA A 390 6.63 14.37 25.28
CA ALA A 390 6.10 15.33 26.26
C ALA A 390 6.03 14.75 27.68
N GLN A 391 5.70 13.46 27.85
CA GLN A 391 5.69 12.80 29.17
C GLN A 391 7.09 12.68 29.75
N LEU A 392 8.08 12.30 28.93
CA LEU A 392 9.48 12.21 29.35
C LEU A 392 10.06 13.58 29.70
N ASP A 393 9.71 14.63 28.95
CA ASP A 393 10.14 16.00 29.24
C ASP A 393 9.58 16.54 30.56
N VAL A 394 8.32 16.20 30.87
CA VAL A 394 7.72 16.54 32.17
C VAL A 394 8.41 15.79 33.30
N ALA A 395 8.74 14.50 33.12
CA ALA A 395 9.45 13.71 34.11
C ALA A 395 10.85 14.28 34.42
N ASP A 396 11.64 14.60 33.38
CA ASP A 396 12.98 15.22 33.53
C ASP A 396 12.89 16.61 34.18
N SER A 397 11.93 17.44 33.76
CA SER A 397 11.74 18.78 34.35
C SER A 397 11.41 18.70 35.84
N ASN A 398 10.52 17.77 36.22
CA ASN A 398 10.11 17.57 37.60
C ASN A 398 11.23 16.97 38.46
N SER A 399 11.94 15.96 37.94
CA SER A 399 13.05 15.32 38.64
C SER A 399 14.20 16.30 38.87
N LYS A 400 14.50 17.16 37.89
CA LYS A 400 15.47 18.25 38.02
C LYS A 400 15.05 19.30 39.07
N ALA A 401 13.79 19.72 39.06
CA ALA A 401 13.30 20.69 40.05
C ALA A 401 13.37 20.13 41.48
N GLN A 402 13.10 18.83 41.64
CA GLN A 402 13.24 18.14 42.92
C GLN A 402 14.71 18.04 43.36
N TRP A 403 15.62 17.69 42.45
CA TRP A 403 17.06 17.69 42.71
C TRP A 403 17.55 19.06 43.19
N ASP A 404 17.21 20.14 42.48
CA ASP A 404 17.63 21.50 42.85
C ASP A 404 17.10 21.85 44.27
N THR A 405 15.88 21.42 44.62
CA THR A 405 15.29 21.57 45.97
C THR A 405 16.05 20.78 47.04
N ASP A 406 16.40 19.53 46.75
CA ASP A 406 17.11 18.64 47.69
C ASP A 406 18.55 19.12 47.93
N VAL A 407 19.23 19.61 46.88
CA VAL A 407 20.58 20.20 46.96
C VAL A 407 20.55 21.44 47.87
N ASP A 408 19.58 22.34 47.68
CA ASP A 408 19.40 23.51 48.52
C ASP A 408 19.10 23.13 49.97
N ALA A 409 18.24 22.12 50.20
CA ALA A 409 17.94 21.61 51.53
C ALA A 409 19.18 21.02 52.21
N ALA A 410 19.96 20.20 51.50
CA ALA A 410 21.19 19.60 51.99
C ALA A 410 22.25 20.66 52.33
N ALA A 411 22.40 21.68 51.47
CA ALA A 411 23.30 22.81 51.72
C ALA A 411 22.91 23.59 52.98
N ASN A 412 21.61 23.82 53.21
CA ASN A 412 21.12 24.47 54.43
C ASN A 412 21.38 23.64 55.68
N VAL A 413 21.19 22.31 55.61
CA VAL A 413 21.52 21.39 56.72
C VAL A 413 23.01 21.42 57.02
N TRP A 414 23.85 21.38 55.99
CA TRP A 414 25.30 21.47 56.14
C TRP A 414 25.73 22.79 56.80
N LEU A 415 25.22 23.94 56.32
CA LEU A 415 25.51 25.26 56.86
C LEU A 415 25.12 25.37 58.35
N ALA A 416 23.98 24.79 58.74
CA ALA A 416 23.54 24.76 60.13
C ALA A 416 24.43 23.87 61.02
N ALA A 417 24.84 22.71 60.50
CA ALA A 417 25.74 21.78 61.19
C ALA A 417 27.13 22.39 61.40
N GLU A 418 27.71 22.98 60.34
CA GLU A 418 29.00 23.69 60.40
C GLU A 418 28.92 24.88 61.37
N ARG A 419 27.83 25.66 61.32
CA ARG A 419 27.64 26.79 62.23
C ARG A 419 27.60 26.34 63.69
N THR A 420 26.90 25.25 63.97
CA THR A 420 26.82 24.67 65.33
C THR A 420 28.20 24.22 65.79
N ALA A 421 28.96 23.52 64.93
CA ALA A 421 30.32 23.09 65.24
C ALA A 421 31.26 24.29 65.52
N TRP A 422 31.13 25.37 64.74
CA TRP A 422 31.90 26.59 64.93
C TRP A 422 31.58 27.31 66.25
N ASP A 423 30.29 27.41 66.59
CA ASP A 423 29.86 28.03 67.84
C ASP A 423 30.31 27.19 69.07
N VAL A 424 30.33 25.85 68.96
CA VAL A 424 30.91 24.94 69.98
C VAL A 424 32.41 25.17 70.13
N TYR A 425 33.16 25.23 69.02
CA TYR A 425 34.61 25.49 69.03
C TYR A 425 34.97 26.82 69.69
N THR A 426 34.37 27.91 69.22
CA THR A 426 34.66 29.25 69.74
C THR A 426 34.22 29.41 71.20
N GLY A 427 33.11 28.77 71.60
CA GLY A 427 32.67 28.71 72.99
C GLY A 427 33.62 27.94 73.90
N ALA A 428 34.15 26.80 73.45
CA ALA A 428 35.13 26.01 74.21
C ALA A 428 36.49 26.73 74.32
N LEU A 429 36.94 27.38 73.23
CA LEU A 429 38.17 28.17 73.19
C LEU A 429 38.12 29.36 74.17
N ALA A 430 36.98 30.05 74.26
CA ALA A 430 36.80 31.20 75.14
C ALA A 430 36.89 30.88 76.65
N GLN A 431 36.72 29.60 77.04
CA GLN A 431 36.83 29.17 78.44
C GLN A 431 38.27 28.84 78.87
N GLN A 432 39.26 28.93 77.96
CA GLN A 432 40.66 28.64 78.27
C GLN A 432 41.40 29.85 78.86
N PRO A 433 42.08 29.71 80.02
CA PRO A 433 42.91 30.77 80.58
C PRO A 433 44.15 31.00 79.69
N ALA A 434 44.13 32.07 78.89
CA ALA A 434 45.06 32.41 77.80
C ALA A 434 44.77 31.76 76.43
N ALA A 435 43.50 31.78 76.01
CA ALA A 435 43.08 31.32 74.69
C ALA A 435 43.82 32.00 73.53
N PRO A 436 44.35 31.25 72.53
CA PRO A 436 44.86 31.82 71.29
C PRO A 436 43.73 32.45 70.44
N ALA A 437 44.11 33.22 69.42
CA ALA A 437 43.13 33.69 68.44
C ALA A 437 42.49 32.49 67.71
N PRO A 438 41.17 32.50 67.45
CA PRO A 438 40.50 31.41 66.76
C PRO A 438 41.07 31.25 65.35
N GLN A 439 41.15 30.01 64.90
CA GLN A 439 41.59 29.68 63.55
C GLN A 439 40.55 30.07 62.49
N ALA A 440 40.81 29.87 61.20
CA ALA A 440 39.87 30.24 60.14
C ALA A 440 38.65 29.30 60.10
N ARG A 441 37.44 29.86 59.97
CA ARG A 441 36.21 29.08 59.77
C ARG A 441 36.16 28.53 58.34
N ARG A 442 35.79 27.25 58.18
CA ARG A 442 35.53 26.63 56.88
C ARG A 442 34.05 26.75 56.54
N VAL A 443 33.74 27.53 55.50
CA VAL A 443 32.35 27.72 55.02
C VAL A 443 32.14 27.18 53.61
N ASP A 444 33.17 26.55 53.04
CA ASP A 444 33.12 26.01 51.69
C ASP A 444 32.44 24.65 51.69
N LEU A 445 31.30 24.56 51.01
CA LEU A 445 30.63 23.29 50.74
C LEU A 445 31.56 22.37 49.92
N PRO A 446 31.49 21.05 50.13
CA PRO A 446 32.09 20.08 49.23
C PRO A 446 31.65 20.37 47.79
N GLN A 447 32.62 20.43 46.86
CA GLN A 447 32.31 20.63 45.45
C GLN A 447 31.60 19.39 44.92
N VAL A 448 30.38 19.57 44.40
CA VAL A 448 29.68 18.56 43.61
C VAL A 448 30.08 18.81 42.16
N THR A 449 31.11 18.10 41.69
CA THR A 449 31.54 18.18 40.30
C THR A 449 30.58 17.35 39.46
N ASP A 450 29.59 18.06 38.92
CA ASP A 450 28.52 17.60 38.03
C ASP A 450 27.36 16.83 38.65
N ASP A 451 26.18 17.14 38.10
CA ASP A 451 24.96 16.34 38.19
C ASP A 451 25.27 14.93 37.63
N PRO A 452 25.33 13.88 38.46
CA PRO A 452 25.70 12.54 38.03
C PRO A 452 24.74 11.99 36.95
N ALA A 453 23.52 12.51 36.87
CA ALA A 453 22.49 12.10 35.92
C ALA A 453 22.58 12.81 34.54
N LYS A 454 23.55 13.71 34.32
CA LYS A 454 23.72 14.43 33.04
C LYS A 454 23.99 13.53 31.82
N TYR A 455 24.44 12.30 32.00
CA TYR A 455 24.94 11.47 30.90
C TYR A 455 23.85 10.88 29.98
N TYR A 456 22.57 10.97 30.35
CA TYR A 456 21.48 10.39 29.54
C TYR A 456 20.82 11.35 28.53
N PHE A 457 21.01 12.67 28.64
CA PHE A 457 20.19 13.65 27.89
C PHE A 457 20.95 14.54 26.88
N THR A 458 22.27 14.42 26.74
CA THR A 458 23.05 15.25 25.78
C THR A 458 22.75 14.97 24.30
N SER A 459 21.90 14.01 23.94
CA SER A 459 21.44 13.84 22.55
C SER A 459 20.28 14.79 22.15
N ARG A 460 19.70 15.55 23.09
CA ARG A 460 18.52 16.41 22.84
C ARG A 460 18.81 17.74 22.11
N GLY A 461 20.07 18.13 21.90
CA GLY A 461 20.42 19.55 21.64
C GLY A 461 20.94 19.97 20.25
N GLN A 462 21.34 19.06 19.35
CA GLN A 462 22.10 19.47 18.14
C GLN A 462 21.41 19.27 16.78
N ASN A 463 20.16 18.81 16.74
CA ASN A 463 19.47 18.53 15.48
C ASN A 463 18.50 19.63 15.03
N ASN A 464 18.59 20.83 15.61
CA ASN A 464 17.92 22.03 15.07
C ASN A 464 18.64 22.51 13.82
N ASN A 465 18.48 21.77 12.72
CA ASN A 465 18.67 22.34 11.40
C ASN A 465 17.33 22.99 11.01
N PRO A 466 17.24 24.32 10.84
CA PRO A 466 16.03 24.93 10.33
C PRO A 466 15.79 24.39 8.92
N LEU A 467 14.68 23.66 8.74
CA LEU A 467 14.18 23.34 7.41
C LEU A 467 14.01 24.67 6.64
N PRO A 468 14.43 24.75 5.37
CA PRO A 468 14.28 25.98 4.60
C PRO A 468 12.79 26.33 4.43
N PRO A 469 12.44 27.63 4.41
CA PRO A 469 11.07 28.07 4.27
C PRO A 469 10.58 27.86 2.83
N GLY A 470 9.36 27.33 2.68
CA GLY A 470 8.53 27.52 1.50
C GLY A 470 9.09 26.96 0.19
N GLY A 471 8.88 25.67 -0.05
CA GLY A 471 8.72 25.15 -1.41
C GLY A 471 7.24 25.13 -1.76
N GLU A 472 6.77 26.21 -2.37
CA GLU A 472 5.47 26.35 -3.01
C GLU A 472 5.24 25.16 -3.97
N TYR A 473 4.47 24.17 -3.55
CA TYR A 473 4.00 23.11 -4.46
C TYR A 473 2.75 23.63 -5.18
N ASP A 474 3.01 24.39 -6.24
CA ASP A 474 2.04 24.75 -7.26
C ASP A 474 1.35 23.47 -7.79
N GLY A 475 0.03 23.46 -7.73
CA GLY A 475 -0.88 22.38 -8.13
C GLY A 475 -0.92 22.12 -9.64
N ARG A 476 0.24 21.89 -10.26
CA ARG A 476 0.38 21.59 -11.69
C ARG A 476 1.26 20.35 -11.93
N GLY A 477 0.91 19.24 -11.29
CA GLY A 477 1.57 17.94 -11.49
C GLY A 477 0.76 16.88 -12.23
N TYR A 478 -0.55 17.07 -12.43
CA TYR A 478 -1.45 15.98 -12.84
C TYR A 478 -2.00 16.07 -14.28
N SER A 479 -1.47 16.96 -15.14
CA SER A 479 -1.93 17.06 -16.55
C SER A 479 -1.08 16.29 -17.57
N LYS A 480 0.16 15.87 -17.26
CA LYS A 480 1.00 15.14 -18.25
C LYS A 480 0.72 13.64 -18.36
N ALA A 481 -0.08 13.07 -17.46
CA ALA A 481 -0.51 11.66 -17.55
C ALA A 481 -1.83 11.46 -18.32
N ARG A 482 -2.51 12.55 -18.73
CA ARG A 482 -3.68 12.51 -19.62
C ARG A 482 -3.30 12.37 -21.10
N ASP A 483 -2.21 12.99 -21.53
CA ASP A 483 -1.84 13.00 -22.97
C ASP A 483 -1.11 11.75 -23.47
N ARG A 484 -0.77 10.79 -22.60
CA ARG A 484 -0.17 9.50 -23.02
C ARG A 484 -1.09 8.30 -22.83
N ARG A 485 -2.31 8.49 -22.30
CA ARG A 485 -3.31 7.43 -22.13
C ARG A 485 -4.56 7.58 -22.99
N ASN A 486 -4.63 8.64 -23.82
CA ASN A 486 -5.62 8.80 -24.89
C ASN A 486 -5.20 8.15 -26.23
N ALA A 487 -4.24 7.22 -26.22
CA ALA A 487 -4.03 6.35 -27.38
C ALA A 487 -5.12 5.26 -27.38
N ALA A 488 -6.30 5.62 -27.88
CA ALA A 488 -7.23 4.65 -28.45
C ALA A 488 -6.48 3.78 -29.49
N PRO A 489 -6.85 2.50 -29.65
CA PRO A 489 -6.24 1.65 -30.66
C PRO A 489 -6.49 2.26 -32.04
N ALA A 490 -5.42 2.47 -32.81
CA ALA A 490 -5.52 2.88 -34.20
C ALA A 490 -6.25 1.78 -34.99
N GLU A 491 -7.49 2.06 -35.35
CA GLU A 491 -8.17 1.37 -36.44
C GLU A 491 -7.74 1.96 -37.80
N ARG A 492 -7.66 1.06 -38.79
CA ARG A 492 -7.45 1.21 -40.25
C ARG A 492 -5.98 1.24 -40.68
N GLU A 493 -5.53 0.38 -41.61
CA GLU A 493 -6.13 0.14 -42.93
C GLU A 493 -5.94 -1.31 -43.45
N PHE A 494 -7.06 -2.00 -43.70
CA PHE A 494 -7.29 -2.77 -44.93
C PHE A 494 -8.37 -1.97 -45.68
N GLY A 495 -8.37 -1.67 -46.97
CA GLY A 495 -7.45 -1.84 -48.08
C GLY A 495 -8.18 -1.26 -49.31
N THR A 496 -7.49 -0.67 -50.29
CA THR A 496 -8.06 -0.51 -51.64
C THR A 496 -6.97 -0.79 -52.67
N GLY A 497 -7.13 -1.92 -53.36
CA GLY A 497 -6.39 -2.22 -54.57
C GLY A 497 -7.12 -1.64 -55.78
N GLY A 498 -6.33 -1.13 -56.73
CA GLY A 498 -6.70 -0.87 -58.11
C GLY A 498 -6.20 0.47 -58.64
N PRO A 499 -6.00 0.62 -59.95
CA PRO A 499 -4.97 -0.04 -60.77
C PRO A 499 -4.07 1.03 -61.46
N ASP A 500 -2.80 0.73 -61.75
CA ASP A 500 -2.19 1.27 -62.99
C ASP A 500 -0.85 0.62 -63.41
N SER A 501 -0.80 0.35 -64.72
CA SER A 501 0.32 0.32 -65.67
C SER A 501 1.75 -0.06 -65.22
N GLY A 502 2.24 -1.18 -65.75
CA GLY A 502 3.65 -1.58 -65.78
C GLY A 502 3.85 -3.02 -66.26
#